data_AF-A0A5J4WMQ4-F1
#
_entry.id   AF-A0A5J4WMQ4-F1
#
_cell.length_a   1.000
_cell.length_b   1.000
_cell.length_c   1.000
_cell.angle_alpha   90.00
_cell.angle_beta   90.00
_cell.angle_gamma   90.00
#
_symmetry.space_group_name_H-M   'P 1'
#
loop_
_entity.id
_entity.type
_entity.pdbx_description
1 polymer ?
#
loop_
_entity_poly.entity_id
_entity_poly.type
_entity_poly.pdbx_seq_one_letter_code
_entity_poly.pdbx_strand_id
1 'polypeptide(L)'
;IQVIENLVSLIVDSRSAAQMEDIQSWEAKVSPCKHTMQFMQALLPIFLNKKIPRKCDKCDISESLWMCLSCGHIGCSRQNYDGSGGKGHGLAHFKENNHPLSVKLGTITPEGLGDVNCYTCDEIVFDRDLSTHLNALGIDASSLLIIFELELELN
;
A
#
# COMPACT_ATOMS: atom_id res chain seq x y z
N ILE A 1 37.47 12.38 -17.51
CA ILE A 1 36.01 12.33 -17.24
C ILE A 1 35.39 11.11 -17.95
N GLN A 2 35.58 10.92 -19.25
CA GLN A 2 35.07 9.75 -20.02
C GLN A 2 35.41 8.35 -19.44
N VAL A 3 36.61 8.17 -18.88
CA VAL A 3 37.03 6.87 -18.32
C VAL A 3 36.22 6.50 -17.07
N ILE A 4 35.80 7.48 -16.27
CA ILE A 4 35.00 7.23 -15.07
C ILE A 4 33.57 6.85 -15.46
N GLU A 5 32.98 7.51 -16.46
CA GLU A 5 31.64 7.18 -16.96
C GLU A 5 31.55 5.75 -17.50
N ASN A 6 32.57 5.32 -18.26
CA ASN A 6 32.64 3.95 -18.79
C ASN A 6 32.84 2.90 -17.69
N LEU A 7 33.56 3.22 -16.62
CA LEU A 7 33.74 2.31 -15.48
C LEU A 7 32.47 2.20 -14.65
N VAL A 8 31.73 3.30 -14.47
CA VAL A 8 30.43 3.28 -13.77
C VAL A 8 29.42 2.46 -14.56
N SER A 9 29.32 2.60 -15.88
CA SER A 9 28.41 1.80 -16.69
C SER A 9 28.76 0.31 -16.64
N LEU A 10 30.05 -0.04 -16.72
CA LEU A 10 30.50 -1.42 -16.60
C LEU A 10 30.18 -2.04 -15.24
N ILE A 11 30.29 -1.26 -14.14
CA ILE A 11 29.93 -1.75 -12.81
C ILE A 11 28.41 -1.97 -12.70
N VAL A 12 27.60 -1.05 -13.25
CA VAL A 12 26.13 -1.17 -13.29
C VAL A 12 25.70 -2.40 -14.09
N ASP A 13 26.37 -2.67 -15.21
CA ASP A 13 26.05 -3.77 -16.14
C ASP A 13 26.66 -5.12 -15.72
N SER A 14 27.70 -5.14 -14.89
CA SER A 14 28.40 -6.36 -14.45
C SER A 14 27.65 -7.23 -13.42
N ARG A 15 26.38 -6.93 -13.14
CA ARG A 15 25.59 -7.72 -12.19
C ARG A 15 25.47 -9.16 -12.68
N SER A 16 25.93 -10.10 -11.85
CA SER A 16 25.94 -11.52 -12.22
C SER A 16 24.53 -12.11 -12.18
N ALA A 17 24.28 -13.17 -12.96
CA ALA A 17 23.00 -13.89 -12.90
C ALA A 17 22.68 -14.40 -11.49
N ALA A 18 23.70 -14.81 -10.71
CA ALA A 18 23.56 -15.18 -9.31
C ALA A 18 23.13 -14.00 -8.42
N GLN A 19 23.65 -12.79 -8.64
CA GLN A 19 23.20 -11.59 -7.93
C GLN A 19 21.76 -11.20 -8.32
N MET A 20 21.36 -11.40 -9.57
CA MET A 20 19.98 -11.18 -10.00
C MET A 20 19.01 -12.21 -9.40
N GLU A 21 19.41 -13.48 -9.33
CA GLU A 21 18.65 -14.54 -8.65
C GLU A 21 18.58 -14.30 -7.13
N ASP A 22 19.66 -13.83 -6.50
CA ASP A 22 19.66 -13.47 -5.07
C ASP A 22 18.74 -12.26 -4.80
N ILE A 23 18.71 -11.25 -5.67
CA ILE A 23 17.78 -10.12 -5.50
C ILE A 23 16.31 -10.59 -5.62
N GLN A 24 16.01 -11.50 -6.56
CA GLN A 24 14.65 -12.04 -6.75
C GLN A 24 14.24 -13.06 -5.68
N SER A 25 15.18 -13.82 -5.12
CA SER A 25 14.92 -14.86 -4.11
C SER A 25 14.53 -14.29 -2.75
N TRP A 26 14.92 -13.04 -2.47
CA TRP A 26 14.64 -12.36 -1.20
C TRP A 26 13.40 -11.45 -1.23
N GLU A 27 12.72 -11.31 -2.37
CA GLU A 27 11.36 -10.77 -2.40
C GLU A 27 10.42 -11.84 -1.83
N ALA A 28 10.11 -11.74 -0.54
CA ALA A 28 9.15 -12.61 0.10
C ALA A 28 7.86 -12.62 -0.73
N LYS A 29 7.53 -13.76 -1.35
CA LYS A 29 6.28 -13.95 -2.09
C LYS A 29 5.12 -13.76 -1.11
N VAL A 30 4.58 -12.54 -1.08
CA VAL A 30 3.43 -12.20 -0.26
C VAL A 30 2.29 -13.10 -0.71
N SER A 31 1.72 -13.87 0.23
CA SER A 31 0.69 -14.85 -0.08
C SER A 31 -0.67 -14.41 0.48
N PRO A 32 -1.80 -14.84 -0.12
CA PRO A 32 -3.12 -14.60 0.45
C PRO A 32 -3.28 -15.29 1.80
N CYS A 33 -3.91 -14.61 2.75
CA CYS A 33 -4.30 -15.21 4.02
C CYS A 33 -5.79 -15.60 3.99
N LYS A 34 -6.24 -16.35 5.00
CA LYS A 34 -7.66 -16.72 5.13
C LYS A 34 -8.59 -15.48 5.14
N HIS A 35 -8.13 -14.37 5.70
CA HIS A 35 -8.92 -13.16 5.81
C HIS A 35 -9.09 -12.43 4.49
N THR A 36 -8.11 -12.46 3.57
CA THR A 36 -8.29 -11.91 2.21
C THR A 36 -9.19 -12.83 1.38
N MET A 37 -8.99 -14.14 1.46
CA MET A 37 -9.80 -15.13 0.71
C MET A 37 -11.29 -15.17 1.12
N GLN A 38 -11.60 -14.80 2.35
CA GLN A 38 -12.97 -14.80 2.89
C GLN A 38 -13.53 -13.39 3.06
N PHE A 39 -12.79 -12.38 2.58
CA PHE A 39 -13.20 -11.00 2.74
C PHE A 39 -14.45 -10.73 1.90
N MET A 40 -15.43 -10.10 2.54
CA MET A 40 -16.63 -9.63 1.85
C MET A 40 -17.02 -8.30 2.46
N GLN A 41 -17.02 -7.25 1.65
CA GLN A 41 -17.52 -5.95 2.07
C GLN A 41 -19.04 -6.01 2.19
N ALA A 42 -19.58 -5.35 3.22
CA ALA A 42 -21.02 -5.19 3.32
C ALA A 42 -21.53 -4.46 2.07
N LEU A 43 -22.68 -4.90 1.52
CA LEU A 43 -23.32 -4.35 0.31
C LEU A 43 -23.86 -2.92 0.46
N LEU A 44 -23.40 -2.17 1.46
CA LEU A 44 -23.69 -0.75 1.55
C LEU A 44 -22.74 -0.06 0.58
N PRO A 45 -23.23 0.71 -0.40
CA PRO A 45 -22.34 1.47 -1.25
C PRO A 45 -21.77 2.60 -0.38
N ILE A 46 -20.64 2.32 0.26
CA ILE A 46 -19.79 3.35 0.86
C ILE A 46 -19.14 4.04 -0.33
N PHE A 47 -19.92 4.90 -1.00
CA PHE A 47 -19.39 5.80 -2.00
C PHE A 47 -18.49 6.78 -1.26
N LEU A 48 -17.19 6.52 -1.22
CA LEU A 48 -16.22 7.59 -1.09
C LEU A 48 -16.28 8.39 -2.38
N ASN A 49 -17.30 9.24 -2.52
CA ASN A 49 -17.39 10.25 -3.57
C ASN A 49 -16.36 11.38 -3.32
N LYS A 50 -15.24 11.05 -2.67
CA LYS A 50 -14.21 11.93 -2.18
C LYS A 50 -12.90 11.47 -2.80
N LYS A 51 -12.13 12.45 -3.30
CA LYS A 51 -10.69 12.29 -3.55
C LYS A 51 -10.06 11.50 -2.40
N ILE A 52 -9.16 10.56 -2.70
CA ILE A 52 -8.46 9.77 -1.69
C ILE A 52 -7.95 10.71 -0.58
N PRO A 53 -8.37 10.53 0.68
CA PRO A 53 -7.97 11.43 1.75
C PRO A 53 -6.45 11.34 1.97
N ARG A 54 -5.80 12.49 2.13
CA ARG A 54 -4.34 12.59 2.26
C ARG A 54 -3.84 12.71 3.70
N LYS A 55 -4.68 12.37 4.67
CA LYS A 55 -4.40 12.54 6.09
C LYS A 55 -5.18 11.54 6.91
N CYS A 56 -4.63 11.17 8.07
CA CYS A 56 -5.30 10.32 9.03
C CYS A 56 -6.56 10.98 9.60
N ASP A 57 -7.62 10.21 9.77
CA ASP A 57 -8.91 10.70 10.30
C ASP A 57 -8.86 11.11 11.78
N LYS A 58 -7.78 10.78 12.49
CA LYS A 58 -7.62 10.98 13.94
C LYS A 58 -6.43 11.85 14.33
N CYS A 59 -5.54 12.22 13.39
CA CYS A 59 -4.38 13.09 13.67
C CYS A 59 -3.86 13.80 12.41
N ASP A 60 -2.83 14.64 12.58
CA ASP A 60 -2.26 15.47 11.51
C ASP A 60 -1.28 14.77 10.56
N ILE A 61 -1.04 13.47 10.74
CA ILE A 61 -0.11 12.71 9.88
C ILE A 61 -0.70 12.53 8.48
N SER A 62 0.08 12.89 7.46
CA SER A 62 -0.26 12.78 6.03
C SER A 62 0.59 11.76 5.27
N GLU A 63 1.47 11.05 5.96
CA GLU A 63 2.38 10.05 5.40
C GLU A 63 2.09 8.66 5.97
N SER A 64 2.53 7.61 5.27
CA SER A 64 2.37 6.21 5.69
C SER A 64 0.94 5.87 6.14
N LEU A 65 -0.02 6.21 5.29
CA LEU A 65 -1.45 6.05 5.53
C LEU A 65 -1.95 4.70 5.04
N TRP A 66 -2.93 4.16 5.76
CA TRP A 66 -3.57 2.88 5.48
C TRP A 66 -5.08 3.07 5.43
N MET A 67 -5.69 2.59 4.36
CA MET A 67 -7.13 2.66 4.14
C MET A 67 -7.78 1.32 4.44
N CYS A 68 -8.76 1.33 5.33
CA CYS A 68 -9.55 0.16 5.66
C CYS A 68 -10.37 -0.32 4.46
N LEU A 69 -10.17 -1.57 4.03
CA LEU A 69 -10.94 -2.12 2.90
C LEU A 69 -12.42 -2.33 3.26
N SER A 70 -12.77 -2.46 4.55
CA SER A 70 -14.18 -2.67 4.94
C SER A 70 -15.03 -1.41 4.88
N CYS A 71 -14.44 -0.23 5.13
CA CYS A 71 -15.21 1.00 5.31
C CYS A 71 -14.57 2.29 4.82
N GLY A 72 -13.34 2.24 4.29
CA GLY A 72 -12.64 3.42 3.78
C GLY A 72 -12.00 4.33 4.83
N HIS A 73 -12.00 3.97 6.12
CA HIS A 73 -11.32 4.75 7.17
C HIS A 73 -9.81 4.88 6.91
N ILE A 74 -9.25 6.07 7.16
CA ILE A 74 -7.81 6.35 6.96
C ILE A 74 -7.06 6.44 8.28
N GLY A 75 -6.21 5.45 8.54
CA GLY A 75 -5.34 5.36 9.71
C GLY A 75 -3.86 5.61 9.37
N CYS A 76 -3.14 6.34 10.23
CA CYS A 76 -1.68 6.36 10.15
C CYS A 76 -1.07 5.03 10.62
N SER A 77 0.15 4.75 10.16
CA SER A 77 0.95 3.58 10.53
C SER A 77 1.18 3.45 12.04
N ARG A 78 1.74 2.32 12.46
CA ARG A 78 2.20 2.10 13.84
C ARG A 78 3.38 2.99 14.17
N GLN A 79 3.61 3.20 15.46
CA GLN A 79 4.83 3.84 15.94
C GLN A 79 5.98 2.84 15.84
N ASN A 80 7.10 3.27 15.29
CA ASN A 80 8.33 2.51 15.24
C ASN A 80 9.05 2.57 16.60
N TYR A 81 9.98 1.65 16.84
CA TYR A 81 10.74 1.57 18.11
C TYR A 81 11.62 2.81 18.38
N ASP A 82 12.05 3.50 17.33
CA ASP A 82 12.83 4.74 17.39
C ASP A 82 11.96 5.99 17.63
N GLY A 83 10.64 5.81 17.80
CA GLY A 83 9.67 6.88 18.00
C GLY A 83 9.15 7.51 16.70
N SER A 84 9.69 7.14 15.54
CA SER A 84 9.22 7.58 14.21
C SER A 84 7.96 6.83 13.77
N GLY A 85 7.44 7.16 12.58
CA GLY A 85 6.26 6.53 12.01
C GLY A 85 4.96 7.19 12.47
N GLY A 86 3.92 6.38 12.65
CA GLY A 86 2.58 6.88 12.97
C GLY A 86 2.18 6.73 14.43
N LYS A 87 0.91 7.03 14.72
CA LYS A 87 0.30 6.91 16.07
C LYS A 87 -0.54 5.64 16.23
N GLY A 88 -0.54 4.74 15.24
CA GLY A 88 -1.24 3.45 15.31
C GLY A 88 -2.75 3.54 15.10
N HIS A 89 -3.27 4.59 14.46
CA HIS A 89 -4.72 4.76 14.28
C HIS A 89 -5.35 3.70 13.35
N GLY A 90 -4.60 3.13 12.39
CA GLY A 90 -5.09 1.99 11.62
C GLY A 90 -5.32 0.74 12.49
N LEU A 91 -4.40 0.47 13.42
CA LEU A 91 -4.54 -0.63 14.39
C LEU A 91 -5.67 -0.36 15.39
N ALA A 92 -5.80 0.88 15.89
CA ALA A 92 -6.87 1.26 16.78
C ALA A 92 -8.25 1.04 16.12
N HIS A 93 -8.39 1.46 14.86
CA HIS A 93 -9.60 1.24 14.07
C HIS A 93 -9.96 -0.25 13.92
N PHE A 94 -8.97 -1.11 13.65
CA PHE A 94 -9.18 -2.57 13.65
C PHE A 94 -9.69 -3.07 15.00
N LYS A 95 -9.10 -2.65 16.12
CA LYS A 95 -9.52 -3.08 17.47
C LYS A 95 -10.94 -2.65 17.81
N GLU A 96 -11.39 -1.50 17.29
CA GLU A 96 -12.72 -0.96 17.54
C GLU A 96 -13.80 -1.59 16.66
N ASN A 97 -13.49 -1.86 15.38
CA ASN A 97 -14.49 -2.23 14.38
C ASN A 97 -14.35 -3.67 13.87
N ASN A 98 -13.26 -4.36 14.24
CA ASN A 98 -12.91 -5.68 13.73
C ASN A 98 -12.81 -5.74 12.20
N HIS A 99 -12.26 -4.69 11.57
CA HIS A 99 -12.02 -4.62 10.13
C HIS A 99 -10.57 -5.04 9.82
N PRO A 100 -10.34 -6.27 9.35
CA PRO A 100 -9.02 -6.90 9.42
C PRO A 100 -8.04 -6.40 8.36
N LEU A 101 -8.52 -5.86 7.23
CA LEU A 101 -7.69 -5.56 6.07
C LEU A 101 -7.59 -4.05 5.83
N SER A 102 -6.38 -3.59 5.52
CA SER A 102 -6.14 -2.23 5.05
C SER A 102 -5.07 -2.19 3.99
N VAL A 103 -5.27 -1.38 2.95
CA VAL A 103 -4.29 -1.15 1.88
C VAL A 103 -3.49 0.11 2.16
N LYS A 104 -2.18 0.09 1.89
CA LYS A 104 -1.32 1.26 2.03
C LYS A 104 -1.58 2.25 0.90
N LEU A 105 -1.83 3.51 1.25
CA LEU A 105 -1.95 4.57 0.26
C LEU A 105 -0.58 4.85 -0.38
N GLY A 106 -0.56 5.06 -1.70
CA GLY A 106 0.65 5.31 -2.47
C GLY A 106 1.34 4.05 -3.02
N THR A 107 0.88 2.85 -2.67
CA THR A 107 1.38 1.59 -3.27
C THR A 107 0.36 0.95 -4.21
N ILE A 108 -0.82 1.57 -4.38
CA ILE A 108 -1.87 1.04 -5.25
C ILE A 108 -1.48 1.28 -6.70
N THR A 109 -1.42 0.22 -7.49
CA THR A 109 -1.13 0.28 -8.92
C THR A 109 -2.41 0.27 -9.76
N PRO A 110 -2.39 0.70 -11.03
CA PRO A 110 -3.54 0.65 -11.94
C PRO A 110 -4.14 -0.74 -12.13
N GLU A 111 -3.30 -1.76 -12.05
CA GLU A 111 -3.69 -3.16 -12.14
C GLU A 111 -4.49 -3.60 -10.90
N GLY A 112 -4.59 -2.71 -9.89
CA GLY A 112 -5.26 -2.90 -8.63
C GLY A 112 -4.50 -3.84 -7.69
N LEU A 113 -3.17 -3.74 -7.74
CA LEU A 113 -2.27 -4.36 -6.77
C LEU A 113 -1.87 -3.32 -5.71
N GLY A 114 -1.40 -3.77 -4.55
CA GLY A 114 -0.89 -2.89 -3.51
C GLY A 114 -0.57 -3.61 -2.20
N ASP A 115 0.14 -2.94 -1.30
CA ASP A 115 0.50 -3.49 0.00
C ASP A 115 -0.74 -3.55 0.89
N VAL A 116 -1.23 -4.77 1.18
CA VAL A 116 -2.35 -4.99 2.10
C VAL A 116 -1.82 -5.53 3.42
N ASN A 117 -2.19 -4.87 4.52
CA ASN A 117 -1.91 -5.36 5.87
C ASN A 117 -3.15 -6.07 6.43
N CYS A 118 -2.96 -7.29 6.95
CA CYS A 118 -3.96 -8.00 7.72
C CYS A 118 -3.67 -7.85 9.22
N TYR A 119 -4.46 -7.08 9.94
CA TYR A 119 -4.28 -6.86 11.37
C TYR A 119 -4.52 -8.10 12.22
N THR A 120 -5.31 -9.07 11.75
CA THR A 120 -5.51 -10.35 12.45
C THR A 120 -4.29 -11.27 12.34
N CYS A 121 -3.60 -11.26 11.20
CA CYS A 121 -2.35 -12.01 11.01
C CYS A 121 -1.12 -11.24 11.49
N ASP A 122 -1.23 -9.92 11.61
CA ASP A 122 -0.14 -8.97 11.82
C ASP A 122 0.95 -9.06 10.74
N GLU A 123 0.53 -9.25 9.49
CA GLU A 123 1.39 -9.47 8.33
C GLU A 123 0.90 -8.71 7.10
N ILE A 124 1.83 -8.41 6.19
CA ILE A 124 1.53 -8.00 4.81
C ILE A 124 1.08 -9.24 4.04
N VAL A 125 -0.05 -9.12 3.36
CA VAL A 125 -0.74 -10.23 2.68
C VAL A 125 -1.11 -9.82 1.26
N PHE A 126 -1.31 -10.81 0.40
CA PHE A 126 -1.77 -10.57 -0.96
C PHE A 126 -3.29 -10.65 -1.02
N ASP A 127 -3.91 -9.65 -1.62
CA ASP A 127 -5.34 -9.62 -1.90
C ASP A 127 -5.55 -9.75 -3.41
N ARG A 128 -6.12 -10.88 -3.83
CA ARG A 128 -6.38 -11.19 -5.25
C ARG A 128 -7.47 -10.32 -5.84
N ASP A 129 -8.36 -9.80 -4.99
CA ASP A 129 -9.58 -9.10 -5.37
C ASP A 129 -9.52 -7.62 -4.95
N LEU A 130 -8.31 -7.09 -4.72
CA LEU A 130 -8.10 -5.72 -4.25
C LEU A 130 -8.79 -4.68 -5.16
N SER A 131 -8.72 -4.82 -6.49
CA SER A 131 -9.43 -3.94 -7.43
C SER A 131 -10.95 -3.94 -7.18
N THR A 132 -11.53 -5.11 -6.91
CA THR A 132 -12.95 -5.25 -6.56
C THR A 132 -13.25 -4.55 -5.23
N HIS A 133 -12.37 -4.73 -4.24
CA HIS A 133 -12.54 -4.10 -2.94
C HIS A 133 -12.44 -2.57 -2.99
N LEU A 134 -11.54 -2.03 -3.81
CA LEU A 134 -11.42 -0.60 -4.06
C LEU A 134 -12.65 -0.05 -4.78
N ASN A 135 -13.14 -0.75 -5.81
CA ASN A 135 -14.34 -0.35 -6.54
C ASN A 135 -15.59 -0.30 -5.66
N ALA A 136 -15.74 -1.22 -4.71
CA ALA A 136 -16.85 -1.18 -3.74
C ALA A 136 -16.82 0.06 -2.83
N LEU A 137 -15.64 0.67 -2.65
CA LEU A 137 -15.46 1.96 -1.96
C LEU A 137 -15.61 3.17 -2.91
N GLY A 138 -15.85 2.93 -4.21
CA GLY A 138 -15.90 3.97 -5.23
C GLY A 138 -14.54 4.44 -5.73
N ILE A 139 -13.47 3.65 -5.54
CA ILE A 139 -12.11 3.96 -5.98
C ILE A 139 -11.75 3.09 -7.18
N ASP A 140 -11.57 3.73 -8.33
CA ASP A 140 -11.04 3.08 -9.52
C ASP A 140 -9.50 3.13 -9.49
N ALA A 141 -8.87 1.97 -9.30
CA ALA A 141 -7.41 1.85 -9.23
C ALA A 141 -6.70 2.41 -10.48
N SER A 142 -7.31 2.27 -11.66
CA SER A 142 -6.74 2.76 -12.93
C SER A 142 -6.62 4.29 -12.98
N SER A 143 -7.49 4.99 -12.24
CA SER A 143 -7.51 6.45 -12.17
C SER A 143 -6.46 7.05 -11.22
N LEU A 144 -5.77 6.22 -10.43
CA LEU A 144 -4.84 6.68 -9.39
C LEU A 144 -3.47 7.12 -9.91
N LEU A 145 -3.05 6.64 -11.09
CA LEU A 145 -1.81 7.09 -11.74
C LEU A 145 -1.83 8.58 -12.10
N ILE A 146 -3.00 9.09 -12.51
CA ILE A 146 -3.15 10.45 -13.03
C ILE A 146 -2.84 11.48 -11.93
N ILE A 147 -3.05 11.15 -10.65
CA ILE A 147 -2.81 12.08 -9.54
C ILE A 147 -1.31 12.22 -9.23
N PHE A 148 -0.50 11.17 -9.43
CA PHE A 148 0.95 11.24 -9.14
C PHE A 148 1.76 11.90 -10.26
N GLU A 149 1.41 11.67 -11.54
CA GLU A 149 2.10 12.33 -12.68
C GLU A 149 1.81 13.84 -12.74
N LEU A 150 0.55 14.26 -12.53
CA LEU A 150 0.19 15.68 -12.54
C LEU A 150 0.85 16.49 -11.40
N GLU A 151 1.23 15.85 -10.29
CA GLU A 151 1.95 16.52 -9.20
C GLU A 151 3.44 16.71 -9.47
N LEU A 152 4.05 15.87 -10.31
CA LEU A 152 5.43 16.06 -10.79
C LEU A 152 5.53 17.18 -11.84
N GLU A 153 4.44 17.47 -12.57
CA GLU A 153 4.40 18.58 -13.53
C GLU A 153 4.05 19.94 -12.89
N LEU A 154 3.55 19.94 -11.66
CA LEU A 154 3.10 21.15 -10.94
C LEU A 154 4.08 21.62 -9.83
N ASN A 155 5.24 20.97 -9.69
CA ASN A 155 6.34 21.34 -8.80
C ASN A 155 7.66 21.47 -9.58
#